data_AF-A0A9D3ZV10-F1
#
_entry.id   AF-A0A9D3ZV10-F1
#
_cell.length_a   1.000
_cell.length_b   1.000
_cell.length_c   1.000
_cell.angle_alpha   90.00
_cell.angle_beta   90.00
_cell.angle_gamma   90.00
#
_symmetry.space_group_name_H-M   'P 1'
#
loop_
_entity.id
_entity.type
_entity.pdbx_description
1 polymer ?
#
loop_
_entity_poly.entity_id
_entity_poly.type
_entity_poly.pdbx_seq_one_letter_code
_entity_poly.pdbx_strand_id
1 'polypeptide(L)'
;METVCSFSPNTRIPFIRATMPVYLYPFLNTMSNERSYVCLRVTSLGVIGSLAKDLPNYAQHRIPIFSLPQEWLWCESWCGNATKPKAKTIDLCNNPTTKEPKLQGARRIVHEWTDLDFEARKFTAKILGDEMDNPEALASSEKSVNDGSSEDLESKAEL
;
A
#
# COMPACT_ATOMS: atom_id res chain seq x y z
N MET A 1 -2.31 -2.69 0.92
CA MET A 1 -2.60 -3.46 -0.32
C MET A 1 -2.70 -4.87 0.18
N GLU A 2 -3.90 -5.28 0.58
CA GLU A 2 -4.10 -6.57 1.23
C GLU A 2 -5.16 -7.33 0.45
N THR A 3 -4.69 -8.36 -0.26
CA THR A 3 -5.55 -9.28 -0.99
C THR A 3 -5.79 -10.47 -0.09
N VAL A 4 -6.93 -10.52 0.58
CA VAL A 4 -7.43 -11.77 1.14
C VAL A 4 -8.87 -11.96 0.66
N CYS A 5 -9.01 -12.62 -0.48
CA CYS A 5 -10.29 -13.13 -0.95
C CYS A 5 -10.32 -14.64 -0.70
N SER A 6 -11.11 -15.10 0.27
CA SER A 6 -11.54 -16.50 0.24
C SER A 6 -12.55 -16.65 -0.89
N PHE A 7 -12.08 -17.16 -2.04
CA PHE A 7 -12.85 -17.26 -3.27
C PHE A 7 -13.68 -18.55 -3.24
N SER A 8 -14.87 -18.49 -2.64
CA SER A 8 -15.83 -19.61 -2.69
C SER A 8 -16.19 -19.94 -4.15
N PRO A 9 -16.26 -21.23 -4.56
CA PRO A 9 -16.59 -21.62 -5.94
C PRO A 9 -17.92 -21.04 -6.43
N ASN A 10 -18.86 -20.80 -5.52
CA ASN A 10 -20.20 -20.29 -5.83
C ASN A 10 -20.26 -18.77 -6.08
N THR A 11 -19.27 -17.99 -5.63
CA THR A 11 -19.21 -16.52 -5.83
C THR A 11 -18.21 -16.12 -6.93
N ARG A 12 -17.33 -17.03 -7.34
CA ARG A 12 -16.35 -16.86 -8.43
C ARG A 12 -16.96 -16.45 -9.75
N ILE A 13 -17.95 -17.22 -10.24
CA ILE A 13 -18.54 -16.99 -11.56
C ILE A 13 -19.41 -15.73 -11.61
N PRO A 14 -20.25 -15.42 -10.60
CA PRO A 14 -20.98 -14.14 -10.56
C PRO A 14 -20.08 -12.91 -10.56
N PHE A 15 -18.95 -12.94 -9.82
CA PHE A 15 -18.02 -11.80 -9.77
C PHE A 15 -17.31 -11.56 -11.11
N ILE A 16 -16.87 -12.63 -11.79
CA ILE A 16 -16.27 -12.53 -13.13
C ILE A 16 -17.30 -12.02 -14.16
N ARG A 17 -18.58 -12.39 -14.01
CA ARG A 17 -19.67 -11.91 -14.86
C ARG A 17 -20.14 -10.49 -14.56
N ALA A 18 -19.72 -9.88 -13.45
CA ALA A 18 -20.14 -8.53 -13.06
C ALA A 18 -19.46 -7.43 -13.89
N THR A 19 -18.57 -7.75 -14.83
CA THR A 19 -17.97 -6.80 -15.79
C THR A 19 -17.23 -5.61 -15.13
N MET A 20 -16.99 -5.66 -13.82
CA MET A 20 -16.28 -4.63 -13.04
C MET A 20 -14.94 -4.20 -13.66
N PRO A 21 -14.10 -5.12 -14.20
CA PRO A 21 -12.83 -4.72 -14.81
C PRO A 21 -12.99 -3.90 -16.10
N VAL A 22 -14.09 -4.07 -16.84
CA VAL A 22 -14.29 -3.44 -18.16
C VAL A 22 -14.65 -1.96 -18.01
N TYR A 23 -15.35 -1.56 -16.95
CA TYR A 23 -15.66 -0.15 -16.68
C TYR A 23 -14.43 0.67 -16.30
N LEU A 24 -13.36 0.01 -15.83
CA LEU A 24 -12.13 0.66 -15.36
C LEU A 24 -11.10 0.81 -16.48
N TYR A 25 -11.15 -0.05 -17.49
CA TYR A 25 -10.20 -0.09 -18.60
C TYR A 25 -10.03 1.25 -19.34
N PRO A 26 -11.09 2.06 -19.61
CA PRO A 26 -10.93 3.36 -20.26
C PRO A 26 -10.11 4.38 -19.45
N PHE A 27 -10.20 4.33 -18.12
CA PHE A 27 -9.48 5.24 -17.22
C PHE A 27 -8.02 4.81 -17.00
N LEU A 28 -7.78 3.50 -16.97
CA LEU A 28 -6.43 2.95 -16.78
C LEU A 28 -5.60 2.97 -18.06
N ASN A 29 -6.25 2.99 -19.23
CA ASN A 29 -5.60 2.89 -20.53
C ASN A 29 -5.40 4.23 -21.25
N THR A 30 -5.54 5.37 -20.56
CA THR A 30 -5.15 6.66 -21.18
C THR A 30 -3.64 6.67 -21.40
N MET A 31 -3.21 6.58 -22.66
CA MET A 31 -1.80 6.54 -23.08
C MET A 31 -1.15 7.93 -23.20
N SER A 32 -1.92 9.01 -23.01
CA SER A 32 -1.38 10.37 -23.02
C SER A 32 -0.54 10.63 -21.77
N ASN A 33 0.66 11.18 -21.96
CA ASN A 33 1.59 11.51 -20.87
C ASN A 33 1.46 12.97 -20.39
N GLU A 34 0.41 13.66 -20.84
CA GLU A 34 0.12 15.01 -20.38
C GLU A 34 -0.33 15.01 -18.91
N ARG A 35 0.08 16.04 -18.17
CA ARG A 35 -0.08 16.14 -16.70
C ARG A 35 -1.53 15.99 -16.23
N SER A 36 -2.47 16.51 -17.02
CA SER A 36 -3.92 16.38 -16.81
C SER A 36 -4.38 14.91 -16.80
N TYR A 37 -3.93 14.12 -17.78
CA TYR A 37 -4.26 12.69 -17.90
C TYR A 37 -3.52 11.80 -16.88
N VAL A 38 -2.31 12.18 -16.47
CA VAL A 38 -1.64 11.50 -15.33
C VAL A 38 -2.43 11.73 -14.04
N CYS A 39 -2.84 12.96 -13.75
CA CYS A 39 -3.64 13.29 -12.56
C CYS A 39 -4.97 12.54 -12.56
N LEU A 40 -5.65 12.50 -13.72
CA LEU A 40 -6.90 11.76 -13.88
C LEU A 40 -6.70 10.27 -13.56
N ARG A 41 -5.65 9.63 -14.11
CA ARG A 41 -5.33 8.21 -13.82
C ARG A 41 -5.13 7.95 -12.33
N VAL A 42 -4.27 8.74 -11.68
CA VAL A 42 -3.95 8.57 -10.25
C VAL A 42 -5.19 8.79 -9.39
N THR A 43 -5.98 9.82 -9.69
CA THR A 43 -7.20 10.15 -8.95
C THR A 43 -8.27 9.07 -9.13
N SER A 44 -8.50 8.62 -10.37
CA SER A 44 -9.41 7.51 -10.66
C SER A 44 -8.99 6.27 -9.89
N LEU A 45 -7.71 5.88 -9.93
CA LEU A 45 -7.17 4.75 -9.15
C LEU A 45 -7.42 4.90 -7.64
N GLY A 46 -7.27 6.10 -7.10
CA GLY A 46 -7.57 6.42 -5.71
C GLY A 46 -9.05 6.17 -5.37
N VAL A 47 -9.97 6.71 -6.18
CA VAL A 47 -11.43 6.52 -6.00
C VAL A 47 -11.80 5.05 -6.07
N ILE A 48 -11.30 4.32 -7.08
CA ILE A 48 -11.54 2.88 -7.25
C ILE A 48 -11.02 2.11 -6.04
N GLY A 49 -9.82 2.46 -5.56
CA GLY A 49 -9.20 1.84 -4.39
C GLY A 49 -9.95 2.09 -3.09
N SER A 50 -10.67 3.20 -2.96
CA SER A 50 -11.59 3.46 -1.83
C SER A 50 -12.87 2.64 -1.96
N LEU A 51 -13.51 2.69 -3.14
CA LEU A 51 -14.73 1.92 -3.41
C LEU A 51 -14.53 0.42 -3.21
N ALA A 52 -13.39 -0.14 -3.63
CA ALA A 52 -13.09 -1.55 -3.47
C ALA A 52 -12.99 -1.99 -1.99
N LYS A 53 -12.73 -1.07 -1.05
CA LYS A 53 -12.70 -1.38 0.40
C LYS A 53 -14.09 -1.35 1.01
N ASP A 54 -14.90 -0.37 0.64
CA ASP A 54 -16.20 -0.13 1.27
C ASP A 54 -17.30 -0.98 0.65
N LEU A 55 -17.19 -1.33 -0.63
CA LEU A 55 -18.21 -2.06 -1.35
C LEU A 55 -18.48 -3.46 -0.77
N PRO A 56 -17.47 -4.27 -0.38
CA PRO A 56 -17.72 -5.52 0.32
C PRO A 56 -18.53 -5.32 1.62
N ASN A 57 -18.17 -4.31 2.41
CA ASN A 57 -18.88 -4.00 3.66
C ASN A 57 -20.33 -3.55 3.39
N TYR A 58 -20.56 -2.75 2.35
CA TYR A 58 -21.91 -2.32 1.96
C TYR A 58 -22.75 -3.49 1.43
N ALA A 59 -22.16 -4.37 0.62
CA ALA A 59 -22.86 -5.46 -0.05
C ALA A 59 -23.05 -6.72 0.82
N GLN A 60 -22.52 -6.75 2.05
CA GLN A 60 -22.51 -7.95 2.92
C GLN A 60 -23.90 -8.55 3.18
N HIS A 61 -24.96 -7.74 3.17
CA HIS A 61 -26.34 -8.19 3.37
C HIS A 61 -26.95 -8.84 2.11
N ARG A 62 -26.37 -8.59 0.94
CA ARG A 62 -26.82 -9.12 -0.36
C ARG A 62 -25.93 -10.23 -0.88
N ILE A 63 -24.64 -10.16 -0.57
CA ILE A 63 -23.60 -11.09 -0.99
C ILE A 63 -22.98 -11.69 0.27
N PRO A 64 -23.09 -13.01 0.51
CA PRO A 64 -22.49 -13.62 1.68
C PRO A 64 -20.97 -13.41 1.74
N ILE A 65 -20.50 -12.85 2.86
CA ILE A 65 -19.08 -12.71 3.19
C ILE A 65 -18.78 -13.59 4.40
N PHE A 66 -17.74 -14.40 4.29
CA PHE A 66 -17.27 -15.25 5.38
C PHE A 66 -16.07 -14.62 6.07
N SER A 67 -16.17 -14.42 7.37
CA SER A 67 -15.07 -13.89 8.18
C SER A 67 -13.97 -14.93 8.33
N LEU A 68 -12.72 -14.51 8.17
CA LEU A 68 -11.56 -15.33 8.51
C LEU A 68 -11.28 -15.26 10.01
N PRO A 69 -10.64 -16.29 10.59
CA PRO A 69 -10.15 -16.24 11.96
C PRO A 69 -9.17 -15.07 12.19
N GLN A 70 -9.17 -14.49 13.39
CA GLN A 70 -8.37 -13.30 13.73
C GLN A 70 -6.87 -13.45 13.47
N GLU A 71 -6.32 -14.66 13.59
CA GLU A 71 -4.90 -14.96 13.33
C GLU A 71 -4.47 -14.70 11.88
N TRP A 72 -5.40 -14.54 10.94
CA TRP A 72 -5.07 -14.31 9.55
C TRP A 72 -4.52 -12.92 9.27
N LEU A 73 -4.81 -11.93 10.12
CA LEU A 73 -4.38 -10.55 9.90
C LEU A 73 -4.02 -9.87 11.22
N TRP A 74 -2.83 -9.28 11.29
CA TRP A 74 -2.38 -8.49 12.42
C TRP A 74 -1.91 -7.11 11.98
N CYS A 75 -2.24 -6.08 12.74
CA CYS A 75 -1.74 -4.73 12.50
C CYS A 75 -1.52 -3.99 13.84
N GLU A 76 -0.43 -3.25 13.95
CA GLU A 76 0.03 -2.71 15.24
C GLU A 76 -0.95 -1.72 15.87
N SER A 77 -1.67 -0.95 15.05
CA SER A 77 -2.58 0.08 15.58
C SER A 77 -3.85 -0.49 16.20
N TRP A 78 -4.27 -1.69 15.80
CA TRP A 78 -5.56 -2.27 16.21
C TRP A 78 -5.42 -3.63 16.92
N CYS A 79 -4.25 -4.26 16.86
CA CYS A 79 -3.99 -5.57 17.47
C CYS A 79 -2.92 -5.47 18.57
N GLY A 80 -3.09 -6.22 19.65
CA GLY A 80 -2.09 -6.30 20.71
C GLY A 80 -0.85 -7.12 20.32
N ASN A 81 0.30 -6.81 20.93
CA ASN A 81 1.55 -7.55 20.67
C ASN A 81 1.48 -9.04 21.05
N ALA A 82 0.57 -9.43 21.96
CA ALA A 82 0.37 -10.83 22.34
C ALA A 82 -0.18 -11.71 21.20
N THR A 83 -0.87 -11.13 20.21
CA THR A 83 -1.42 -11.87 19.06
C THR A 83 -0.48 -11.93 17.87
N LYS A 84 0.57 -11.09 17.85
CA LYS A 84 1.56 -11.02 16.77
C LYS A 84 2.24 -12.35 16.44
N PRO A 85 2.66 -13.19 17.43
CA PRO A 85 3.29 -14.48 17.12
C PRO A 85 2.36 -15.49 16.45
N LYS A 86 1.05 -15.31 16.57
CA LYS A 86 0.04 -16.17 15.93
C LYS A 86 -0.38 -15.66 14.56
N ALA A 87 0.07 -14.47 14.17
CA ALA A 87 -0.33 -13.82 12.93
C ALA A 87 0.24 -14.55 11.72
N LYS A 88 -0.60 -14.76 10.71
CA LYS A 88 -0.20 -15.33 9.41
C LYS A 88 0.26 -14.25 8.44
N THR A 89 -0.33 -13.05 8.52
CA THR A 89 0.10 -11.87 7.77
C THR A 89 0.09 -10.64 8.66
N ILE A 90 0.93 -9.67 8.31
CA ILE A 90 1.07 -8.40 9.02
C ILE A 90 0.75 -7.25 8.06
N ASP A 91 -0.29 -6.47 8.36
CA ASP A 91 -0.54 -5.20 7.67
C ASP A 91 0.29 -4.10 8.31
N LEU A 92 1.01 -3.35 7.49
CA LEU A 92 1.61 -2.08 7.87
C LEU A 92 0.56 -0.97 7.69
N CYS A 93 -0.46 -1.03 8.55
CA CYS A 93 -1.55 -0.08 8.57
C CYS A 93 -1.05 1.32 8.98
N ASN A 94 -1.72 2.36 8.48
CA ASN A 94 -1.38 3.72 8.89
C ASN A 94 -1.84 3.95 10.33
N ASN A 95 -0.96 4.53 11.17
CA ASN A 95 -1.32 4.94 12.51
C ASN A 95 -1.97 6.34 12.46
N PRO A 96 -3.18 6.54 13.03
CA PRO A 96 -3.86 7.84 12.99
C PRO A 96 -3.19 8.88 13.91
N THR A 97 -2.44 8.45 14.93
CA THR A 97 -1.78 9.32 15.91
C THR A 97 -0.33 9.59 15.54
N THR A 98 0.35 8.63 14.90
CA THR A 98 1.77 8.76 14.53
C THR A 98 1.95 8.69 13.01
N LYS A 99 2.70 9.63 12.44
CA LYS A 99 3.02 9.65 11.00
C LYS A 99 4.34 8.93 10.72
N GLU A 100 4.52 7.74 11.28
CA GLU A 100 5.72 6.93 10.98
C GLU A 100 5.71 6.49 9.51
N PRO A 101 6.80 6.69 8.75
CA PRO A 101 6.92 6.18 7.39
C PRO A 101 6.85 4.65 7.35
N LYS A 102 6.19 4.09 6.32
CA LYS A 102 5.98 2.64 6.21
C LYS A 102 7.27 1.80 6.22
N LEU A 103 8.35 2.29 5.62
CA LEU A 103 9.64 1.59 5.61
C LEU A 103 10.26 1.51 7.01
N GLN A 104 10.13 2.58 7.80
CA GLN A 104 10.61 2.60 9.18
C GLN A 104 9.78 1.63 10.03
N GLY A 105 8.45 1.67 9.89
CA GLY A 105 7.56 0.73 10.54
C GLY A 105 7.87 -0.73 10.16
N ALA A 106 8.16 -1.01 8.89
CA ALA A 106 8.48 -2.36 8.43
C ALA A 106 9.72 -2.94 9.13
N ARG A 107 10.81 -2.17 9.20
CA ARG A 107 12.06 -2.55 9.89
C ARG A 107 11.86 -2.82 11.39
N ARG A 108 10.97 -2.06 12.03
CA ARG A 108 10.70 -2.16 13.46
C ARG A 108 9.72 -3.28 13.80
N ILE A 109 8.69 -3.47 12.97
CA ILE A 109 7.60 -4.41 13.22
C ILE A 109 7.99 -5.82 12.75
N VAL A 110 8.65 -5.96 11.61
CA VAL A 110 8.97 -7.26 11.02
C VAL A 110 10.47 -7.50 11.13
N HIS A 111 10.86 -8.39 12.04
CA HIS A 111 12.26 -8.64 12.37
C HIS A 111 13.11 -9.12 11.17
N GLU A 112 12.52 -9.95 10.32
CA GLU A 112 13.13 -10.50 9.09
C GLU A 112 13.13 -9.52 7.90
N TRP A 113 12.55 -8.31 8.05
CA TRP A 113 12.36 -7.39 6.92
C TRP A 113 13.67 -6.94 6.31
N THR A 114 14.68 -6.65 7.13
CA THR A 114 15.98 -6.15 6.66
C THR A 114 16.70 -7.19 5.81
N ASP A 115 16.60 -8.46 6.18
CA ASP A 115 17.21 -9.57 5.44
C ASP A 115 16.51 -9.76 4.08
N LEU A 116 15.19 -9.72 4.07
CA LEU A 116 14.39 -9.81 2.84
C LEU A 116 14.62 -8.61 1.90
N ASP A 117 14.73 -7.39 2.44
CA ASP A 117 15.06 -6.19 1.65
C ASP A 117 16.45 -6.30 1.05
N PHE A 118 17.43 -6.82 1.81
CA PHE A 118 18.78 -7.07 1.31
C PHE A 118 18.80 -8.12 0.18
N GLU A 119 18.10 -9.25 0.36
CA GLU A 119 17.99 -10.29 -0.65
C GLU A 119 17.34 -9.76 -1.94
N ALA A 120 16.25 -9.00 -1.81
CA ALA A 120 15.55 -8.39 -2.95
C ALA A 120 16.46 -7.42 -3.73
N ARG A 121 17.25 -6.60 -3.02
CA ARG A 121 18.21 -5.67 -3.64
C ARG A 121 19.32 -6.41 -4.37
N LYS A 122 19.90 -7.44 -3.74
CA LYS A 122 20.93 -8.28 -4.37
C LYS A 122 20.40 -8.94 -5.64
N PHE A 123 19.17 -9.46 -5.60
CA PHE A 123 18.52 -10.05 -6.77
C PHE A 123 18.27 -9.02 -7.88
N THR A 124 17.79 -7.82 -7.51
CA THR A 124 17.55 -6.72 -8.46
C THR A 124 18.84 -6.26 -9.13
N ALA A 125 19.92 -6.10 -8.36
CA ALA A 125 21.25 -5.74 -8.87
C ALA A 125 21.77 -6.79 -9.88
N LYS A 126 21.61 -8.08 -9.57
CA LYS A 126 21.98 -9.17 -10.48
C LYS A 126 21.24 -9.13 -11.82
N ILE A 127 19.97 -8.72 -11.83
CA ILE A 127 19.18 -8.58 -13.06
C ILE A 127 19.62 -7.36 -13.88
N LEU A 128 19.96 -6.26 -13.19
CA LEU A 128 20.34 -5.01 -13.83
C LEU A 128 21.80 -4.96 -14.29
N GLY A 129 22.63 -5.91 -13.84
CA GLY A 129 24.05 -5.99 -14.22
C GLY A 129 24.95 -5.02 -13.44
N ASP A 130 24.43 -4.40 -12.38
CA ASP A 130 25.21 -3.57 -11.46
C ASP A 130 25.80 -4.46 -10.36
N GLU A 131 27.10 -4.71 -10.40
CA GLU A 131 27.84 -5.30 -9.26
C GLU A 131 27.85 -4.26 -8.12
N MET A 132 27.09 -4.49 -7.05
CA MET A 132 27.07 -3.56 -5.91
C MET A 132 28.22 -3.83 -4.93
N ASP A 133 29.10 -2.84 -4.79
CA ASP A 133 30.05 -2.68 -3.69
C ASP A 133 29.32 -2.42 -2.34
N ASN A 134 29.77 -3.14 -1.31
CA ASN A 134 29.69 -3.00 0.16
C ASN A 134 28.44 -2.35 0.88
N PRO A 135 27.89 -2.95 1.97
CA PRO A 135 26.57 -2.58 2.53
C PRO A 135 26.44 -1.33 3.43
N GLU A 136 27.44 -0.46 3.59
CA GLU A 136 27.47 0.50 4.72
C GLU A 136 27.03 1.95 4.44
N ALA A 137 26.55 2.28 3.24
CA ALA A 137 26.36 3.69 2.84
C ALA A 137 25.00 4.36 3.19
N LEU A 138 24.04 3.69 3.85
CA LEU A 138 22.72 4.30 4.15
C LEU A 138 22.49 4.70 5.62
N ALA A 139 23.50 4.69 6.47
CA ALA A 139 23.35 5.04 7.90
C ALA A 139 23.76 6.48 8.27
N SER A 140 24.24 7.32 7.35
CA SER A 140 24.71 8.67 7.70
C SER A 140 24.44 9.71 6.62
N SER A 141 23.19 10.18 6.53
CA SER A 141 22.93 11.50 5.93
C SER A 141 21.66 12.15 6.49
N GLU A 142 21.59 12.30 7.81
CA GLU A 142 20.70 13.30 8.44
C GLU A 142 21.45 14.00 9.58
N LYS A 143 22.34 14.93 9.22
CA LYS A 143 22.68 16.07 10.09
C LYS A 143 23.25 17.24 9.29
N SER A 144 22.79 18.44 9.66
CA SER A 144 23.20 19.79 9.27
C SER A 144 22.89 20.27 7.85
N VAL A 145 21.86 21.14 7.71
CA VAL A 145 22.07 22.59 7.49
C VAL A 145 20.91 23.34 8.18
N ASN A 146 21.27 24.36 8.96
CA ASN A 146 20.38 25.31 9.61
C ASN A 146 20.30 26.61 8.78
N ASP A 147 19.08 27.14 8.70
CA ASP A 147 18.65 28.53 8.56
C ASP A 147 18.90 29.36 7.28
N GLY A 148 17.84 30.07 6.87
CA GLY A 148 17.83 31.02 5.74
C GLY A 148 16.43 31.21 5.14
N SER A 149 15.61 32.06 5.76
CA SER A 149 14.30 32.54 5.32
C SER A 149 14.30 33.25 3.95
N SER A 150 13.26 33.02 3.13
CA SER A 150 12.56 34.12 2.44
C SER A 150 11.10 33.73 2.17
N GLU A 151 10.24 34.72 2.39
CA GLU A 151 8.78 34.70 2.21
C GLU A 151 8.42 34.52 0.73
N ASP A 152 7.29 33.87 0.46
CA ASP A 152 6.38 34.30 -0.61
C ASP A 152 4.96 33.83 -0.27
N LEU A 153 4.08 34.82 -0.15
CA LEU A 153 2.66 34.73 0.13
C LEU A 153 1.85 34.51 -1.15
N GLU A 154 0.58 34.12 -0.97
CA GLU A 154 -0.52 34.20 -1.93
C GLU A 154 -0.49 33.08 -3.03
N SER A 155 -1.53 32.27 -3.25
CA SER A 155 -2.94 32.63 -3.22
C SER A 155 -3.83 31.40 -3.00
N LYS A 156 -4.79 31.65 -2.13
CA LYS A 156 -6.10 31.01 -1.97
C LYS A 156 -6.79 30.69 -3.29
N ALA A 157 -7.32 29.48 -3.42
CA ALA A 157 -8.52 29.20 -4.22
C ALA A 157 -9.24 27.98 -3.61
N GLU A 158 -10.26 28.27 -2.82
CA GLU A 158 -11.38 27.36 -2.54
C GLU A 158 -12.29 27.33 -3.78
N LEU A 159 -12.67 26.12 -4.20
CA LEU A 159 -14.03 25.71 -4.60
C LEU A 159 -14.04 24.20 -4.89
#